data_AF-A0A1C0ZVL1-F1
#
_entry.id   AF-A0A1C0ZVL1-F1
#
_cell.length_a   1.000
_cell.length_b   1.000
_cell.length_c   1.000
_cell.angle_alpha   90.00
_cell.angle_beta   90.00
_cell.angle_gamma   90.00
#
_symmetry.space_group_name_H-M   'P 1'
#
loop_
_entity.id
_entity.type
_entity.pdbx_description
1 polymer ?
#
loop_
_entity_poly.entity_id
_entity_poly.type
_entity_poly.pdbx_seq_one_letter_code
_entity_poly.pdbx_strand_id
1 'polypeptide(L)'
;MATCSTWMYRGISPSVFRALQQVGRKQGFNIPNSAQGKFTITVVGMNVGFQYAWDTSAQSLLLQCDNKPLLLGCGTIKSFADKIIAESGGRPG
;
A
#
# COMPACT_ATOMS: atom_id res chain seq x y z
N MET A 1 10.78 -6.03 15.37
CA MET A 1 9.60 -5.38 14.76
C MET A 1 8.90 -6.43 13.92
N ALA A 2 7.57 -6.60 14.03
CA ALA A 2 6.86 -7.65 13.31
C ALA A 2 6.63 -7.20 11.86
N THR A 3 7.54 -7.56 10.95
CA THR A 3 7.41 -7.30 9.51
C THR A 3 6.38 -8.26 8.92
N CYS A 4 5.43 -7.75 8.13
CA CYS A 4 4.57 -8.63 7.33
C CYS A 4 5.32 -9.04 6.05
N SER A 5 4.90 -10.14 5.43
CA SER A 5 5.36 -10.53 4.11
C SER A 5 5.16 -9.39 3.11
N THR A 6 6.08 -9.27 2.15
CA THR A 6 5.92 -8.37 1.00
C THR A 6 4.75 -8.85 0.15
N TRP A 7 3.81 -7.96 -0.12
CA TRP A 7 2.67 -8.21 -1.00
C TRP A 7 2.93 -7.60 -2.36
N MET A 8 2.70 -8.38 -3.41
CA MET A 8 2.78 -7.90 -4.78
C MET A 8 1.37 -7.57 -5.28
N TYR A 9 1.27 -6.46 -6.01
CA TYR A 9 0.08 -6.06 -6.74
C TYR A 9 0.44 -5.88 -8.22
N ARG A 10 -0.54 -6.12 -9.09
CA ARG A 10 -0.41 -6.03 -10.55
C ARG A 10 -1.43 -5.06 -11.13
N GLY A 11 -1.20 -4.65 -12.37
CA GLY A 11 -2.06 -3.69 -13.07
C GLY A 11 -1.87 -2.25 -12.56
N ILE A 12 -0.78 -1.98 -11.85
CA ILE A 12 -0.46 -0.65 -11.31
C ILE A 12 0.23 0.15 -12.41
N SER A 13 -0.55 0.57 -13.41
CA SER A 13 -0.11 1.51 -14.44
C SER A 13 0.05 2.93 -13.85
N PRO A 14 0.67 3.88 -14.57
CA PRO A 14 0.81 5.26 -14.07
C PRO A 14 -0.51 5.95 -13.71
N SER A 15 -1.60 5.65 -14.42
CA SER A 15 -2.93 6.16 -14.08
C SER A 15 -3.49 5.52 -12.80
N VAL A 16 -3.29 4.21 -12.64
CA VAL A 16 -3.69 3.47 -11.42
C VAL A 16 -2.88 3.92 -10.21
N PHE A 17 -1.58 4.14 -10.35
CA PHE A 17 -0.74 4.65 -9.26
C PHE A 17 -1.17 6.06 -8.82
N ARG A 18 -1.52 6.94 -9.77
CA ARG A 18 -2.10 8.25 -9.46
C ARG A 18 -3.46 8.11 -8.76
N ALA A 19 -4.31 7.20 -9.21
CA ALA A 19 -5.59 6.92 -8.54
C ALA A 19 -5.36 6.40 -7.12
N LEU A 20 -4.38 5.54 -6.90
CA LEU A 20 -3.99 5.01 -5.59
C LEU A 20 -3.57 6.14 -4.65
N GLN A 21 -2.77 7.10 -5.12
CA GLN A 21 -2.42 8.30 -4.36
C GLN A 21 -3.66 9.12 -4.00
N GLN A 22 -4.60 9.31 -4.92
CA GLN A 22 -5.85 10.03 -4.68
C GLN A 22 -6.73 9.32 -3.65
N VAL A 23 -6.87 7.99 -3.75
CA VAL A 23 -7.59 7.18 -2.76
C VAL A 23 -6.90 7.28 -1.41
N GLY A 24 -5.57 7.15 -1.34
CA GLY A 24 -4.81 7.32 -0.11
C GLY A 24 -5.06 8.66 0.56
N ARG A 25 -5.04 9.75 -0.21
CA ARG A 25 -5.33 11.10 0.29
C ARG A 25 -6.74 11.22 0.85
N LYS A 26 -7.74 10.58 0.22
CA LYS A 26 -9.12 10.50 0.76
C LYS A 26 -9.20 9.72 2.06
N GLN A 27 -8.35 8.70 2.22
CA GLN A 27 -8.23 7.89 3.42
C GLN A 27 -7.32 8.54 4.49
N GLY A 28 -6.80 9.75 4.24
CA GLY A 28 -6.01 10.50 5.22
C GLY A 28 -4.51 10.20 5.23
N PHE A 29 -3.97 9.53 4.19
CA PHE A 29 -2.53 9.29 4.06
C PHE A 29 -1.99 9.72 2.70
N ASN A 30 -0.66 9.88 2.59
CA ASN A 30 -0.03 10.31 1.35
C ASN A 30 1.01 9.29 0.88
N ILE A 31 0.85 8.82 -0.36
CA ILE A 31 1.87 8.01 -1.03
C ILE A 31 2.73 8.97 -1.86
N PRO A 32 4.07 9.01 -1.65
CA PRO A 32 4.96 9.84 -2.45
C PRO A 32 4.82 9.58 -3.96
N ASN A 33 5.07 10.60 -4.78
CA ASN A 33 5.11 10.44 -6.23
C ASN A 33 6.49 9.99 -6.72
N SER A 34 6.90 8.80 -6.28
CA SER A 34 8.18 8.19 -6.62
C SER A 34 8.01 6.71 -6.93
N ALA A 35 8.97 6.11 -7.64
CA ALA A 35 8.98 4.68 -7.92
C ALA A 35 9.18 3.83 -6.65
N GLN A 36 9.65 4.43 -5.57
CA GLN A 36 9.79 3.75 -4.29
C GLN A 36 9.73 4.76 -3.15
N GLY A 37 9.36 4.31 -1.97
CA GLY A 37 9.34 5.17 -0.79
C GLY A 37 8.70 4.49 0.40
N LYS A 38 8.47 5.30 1.44
CA LYS A 38 7.75 4.88 2.63
C LYS A 38 6.55 5.81 2.86
N PHE A 39 5.49 5.25 3.42
CA PHE A 39 4.32 5.99 3.86
C PHE A 39 3.72 5.33 5.09
N THR A 40 2.94 6.10 5.86
CA THR A 40 2.24 5.59 7.03
C THR A 40 0.75 5.75 6.81
N ILE A 41 -0.02 4.73 7.17
CA ILE A 41 -1.49 4.76 7.17
C ILE A 41 -2.00 4.57 8.58
N THR A 42 -3.23 5.03 8.83
CA THR A 42 -3.93 4.78 10.09
C THR A 42 -5.00 3.72 9.87
N VAL A 43 -4.83 2.54 10.46
CA VAL A 43 -5.77 1.42 10.39
C VAL A 43 -6.38 1.22 11.76
N VAL A 44 -7.70 1.42 11.89
CA VAL A 44 -8.45 1.30 13.16
C VAL A 44 -7.82 2.15 14.29
N GLY A 45 -7.43 3.39 13.97
CA GLY A 45 -6.82 4.32 14.93
C GLY A 45 -5.35 4.05 15.25
N MET A 46 -4.70 3.09 14.58
CA MET A 46 -3.29 2.79 14.80
C MET A 46 -2.44 3.02 13.55
N ASN A 47 -1.23 3.55 13.74
CA ASN A 47 -0.32 3.87 12.65
C ASN A 47 0.46 2.63 12.20
N VAL A 48 0.47 2.39 10.89
CA VAL A 48 1.17 1.29 10.24
C VAL A 48 2.05 1.85 9.13
N GLY A 49 3.34 1.56 9.20
CA GLY A 49 4.34 2.00 8.23
C GLY A 49 4.51 0.99 7.11
N PHE A 50 4.50 1.49 5.88
CA PHE A 50 4.72 0.74 4.65
C PHE A 50 5.93 1.25 3.92
N GLN A 51 6.66 0.32 3.32
CA GLN A 51 7.59 0.56 2.25
C GLN A 51 6.98 0.03 0.95
N TYR A 52 7.13 0.77 -0.14
CA TYR A 52 6.67 0.33 -1.45
C TYR A 52 7.74 0.50 -2.51
N ALA A 53 7.65 -0.34 -3.54
CA ALA A 53 8.41 -0.24 -4.78
C ALA A 53 7.44 -0.48 -5.94
N TRP A 54 7.25 0.54 -6.76
CA TRP A 54 6.44 0.56 -7.96
C TRP A 54 7.33 0.42 -9.18
N ASP A 55 7.08 -0.62 -9.96
CA ASP A 55 7.68 -0.84 -11.26
C ASP A 55 6.70 -0.41 -12.36
N THR A 56 7.02 0.69 -13.03
CA THR A 56 6.24 1.22 -14.15
C THR A 56 6.24 0.31 -15.37
N SER A 57 7.33 -0.42 -15.59
CA SER A 57 7.52 -1.29 -16.76
C SER A 57 6.75 -2.59 -16.58
N ALA A 58 6.85 -3.20 -15.40
CA ALA A 58 6.10 -4.40 -15.05
C ALA A 58 4.66 -4.12 -14.59
N GLN A 59 4.29 -2.84 -14.44
CA GLN A 59 3.00 -2.39 -13.89
C GLN A 59 2.67 -3.10 -12.55
N SER A 60 3.68 -3.21 -11.70
CA SER A 60 3.60 -3.96 -10.45
C SER A 60 3.98 -3.07 -9.27
N LEU A 61 3.38 -3.33 -8.11
CA LEU A 61 3.68 -2.64 -6.87
C LEU A 61 3.98 -3.68 -5.80
N LEU A 62 5.19 -3.63 -5.26
CA LEU A 62 5.57 -4.33 -4.05
C LEU A 62 5.24 -3.45 -2.86
N LEU A 63 4.53 -4.00 -1.88
CA LEU A 63 4.18 -3.33 -0.64
C LEU A 63 4.64 -4.19 0.54
N GLN A 64 5.51 -3.64 1.36
CA GLN A 64 6.05 -4.29 2.54
C GLN A 64 5.62 -3.52 3.78
N CYS A 65 5.08 -4.23 4.77
CA CYS A 65 4.82 -3.64 6.07
C CYS A 65 6.14 -3.54 6.85
N ASP A 66 6.65 -2.33 7.00
CA ASP A 66 7.90 -2.01 7.70
C ASP A 66 7.68 -1.95 9.22
N ASN A 67 6.58 -1.33 9.63
CA ASN A 67 6.26 -1.16 11.05
C ASN A 67 4.77 -1.37 11.29
N LYS A 68 4.42 -2.17 12.30
CA LYS A 68 3.02 -2.33 12.74
C LYS A 68 2.91 -2.50 14.26
N PRO A 69 1.79 -2.10 14.86
CA PRO A 69 1.45 -2.43 16.23
C PRO A 69 1.27 -3.95 16.42
N LEU A 70 1.56 -4.44 17.63
CA LEU A 70 1.43 -5.87 17.94
C LEU A 70 -0.01 -6.38 17.83
N LEU A 71 -0.99 -5.53 18.17
CA LEU A 71 -2.43 -5.84 18.13
C LEU A 71 -3.02 -5.93 16.72
N LEU A 72 -2.32 -5.38 15.70
CA LEU A 72 -2.78 -5.43 14.31
C LEU A 72 -2.20 -6.64 13.59
N GLY A 73 -3.07 -7.57 13.21
CA GLY A 73 -2.71 -8.70 12.37
C GLY A 73 -2.34 -8.26 10.94
N CYS A 74 -1.37 -8.95 10.34
CA CYS A 74 -1.01 -8.73 8.93
C CYS A 74 -2.21 -8.94 7.99
N GLY A 75 -3.17 -9.81 8.34
CA GLY A 75 -4.38 -10.02 7.54
C GLY A 75 -5.30 -8.81 7.45
N THR A 76 -5.52 -8.10 8.56
CA THR A 76 -6.34 -6.86 8.58
C THR A 76 -5.69 -5.77 7.75
N ILE A 77 -4.38 -5.61 7.92
CA ILE A 77 -3.57 -4.67 7.17
C ILE A 77 -3.64 -5.00 5.66
N LYS A 78 -3.43 -6.27 5.32
CA LYS A 78 -3.50 -6.74 3.92
C LYS A 78 -4.87 -6.46 3.33
N SER A 79 -5.95 -6.75 4.05
CA SER A 79 -7.32 -6.51 3.59
C SER A 79 -7.59 -5.04 3.29
N PHE A 80 -7.05 -4.14 4.13
CA PHE A 80 -7.13 -2.70 3.90
C PHE A 80 -6.33 -2.27 2.66
N ALA A 81 -5.10 -2.78 2.51
CA ALA A 81 -4.27 -2.51 1.34
C ALA A 81 -4.90 -3.06 0.05
N ASP A 82 -5.37 -4.30 0.05
CA ASP A 82 -6.06 -4.96 -1.06
C ASP A 82 -7.27 -4.12 -1.52
N LYS A 83 -8.06 -3.59 -0.57
CA LYS A 83 -9.23 -2.75 -0.87
C LYS A 83 -8.83 -1.46 -1.58
N ILE A 84 -7.83 -0.74 -1.07
CA ILE A 84 -7.38 0.54 -1.66
C ILE A 84 -6.75 0.31 -3.04
N ILE A 85 -6.00 -0.77 -3.20
CA ILE A 85 -5.45 -1.17 -4.50
C ILE A 85 -6.58 -1.49 -5.48
N ALA A 86 -7.59 -2.27 -5.07
CA ALA A 86 -8.74 -2.58 -5.90
C ALA A 86 -9.53 -1.32 -6.29
N GLU A 87 -9.75 -0.40 -5.36
CA GLU A 87 -10.40 0.90 -5.61
C GLU A 87 -9.62 1.76 -6.62
N SER A 88 -8.29 1.65 -6.64
CA SER A 88 -7.44 2.34 -7.62
C SER A 88 -7.42 1.69 -9.02
N GLY A 89 -7.95 0.47 -9.15
CA GLY A 89 -7.95 -0.32 -10.39
C GLY A 89 -6.84 -1.39 -10.46
N GLY A 90 -6.01 -1.51 -9.43
CA GLY A 90 -5.02 -2.57 -9.29
C GLY A 90 -5.61 -3.87 -8.75
N ARG A 91 -4.80 -4.93 -8.68
CA ARG A 91 -5.22 -6.24 -8.13
C ARG A 91 -4.10 -6.92 -7.36
N PRO A 92 -4.42 -7.74 -6.34
CA PRO A 92 -3.44 -8.65 -5.72
C PRO A 92 -2.77 -9.54 -6.79
N GLY A 93 -1.46 -9.70 -6.69
CA GLY A 93 -0.62 -10.42 -7.64
C GLY A 93 -0.32 -11.86 -7.27
#